data_AF-A0AAE4FKX9-F1
#
_entry.id   AF-A0AAE4FKX9-F1
#
_cell.length_a   1.000
_cell.length_b   1.000
_cell.length_c   1.000
_cell.angle_alpha   90.00
_cell.angle_beta   90.00
_cell.angle_gamma   90.00
#
_symmetry.space_group_name_H-M   'P 1'
#
loop_
_entity.id
_entity.type
_entity.pdbx_description
1 polymer ?
#
loop_
_entity_poly.entity_id
_entity_poly.type
_entity_poly.pdbx_seq_one_letter_code
_entity_poly.pdbx_strand_id
1 'polypeptide(L)'
;MDFRIIKSPSKGTKDILKRRMGGNCKTDLESADAIGLIQGKLIDMIYAADIAEKAVGVTVEDIRGTCPQHMVLLGIFGDTSSVESALDEIKLKMKEVNKL
;
A
#
# COMPACT_ATOMS: atom_id res chain seq x y z
N MET A 1 -12.43 4.34 -0.31
CA MET A 1 -11.26 3.45 -0.19
C MET A 1 -11.13 3.04 1.25
N ASP A 2 -10.61 1.85 1.48
CA ASP A 2 -10.28 1.32 2.79
C ASP A 2 -8.79 1.46 3.05
N PHE A 3 -8.43 1.88 4.26
CA PHE A 3 -7.05 2.00 4.71
C PHE A 3 -6.85 1.15 5.97
N ARG A 4 -5.75 0.40 6.04
CA ARG A 4 -5.29 -0.29 7.25
C ARG A 4 -3.78 -0.10 7.38
N ILE A 5 -3.29 -0.06 8.61
CA ILE A 5 -1.85 -0.08 8.90
C ILE A 5 -1.56 -1.26 9.83
N ILE A 6 -0.51 -2.01 9.51
CA ILE A 6 0.01 -3.10 10.31
C ILE A 6 1.39 -2.67 10.79
N LYS A 7 1.53 -2.39 12.08
CA LYS A 7 2.82 -2.11 12.72
C LYS A 7 3.44 -3.41 13.22
N SER A 8 4.75 -3.55 13.07
CA SER A 8 5.51 -4.74 13.43
C SER A 8 4.85 -6.03 12.91
N PRO A 9 4.63 -6.15 11.58
CA PRO A 9 3.92 -7.27 10.99
C PRO A 9 4.58 -8.61 11.35
N SER A 10 3.75 -9.57 11.77
CA SER A 10 4.22 -10.92 12.09
C SER A 10 4.83 -11.61 10.87
N LYS A 11 5.73 -12.57 11.10
CA LYS A 11 6.32 -13.39 10.03
C LYS A 11 5.26 -14.05 9.14
N GLY A 12 4.21 -14.61 9.74
CA GLY A 12 3.11 -15.23 9.00
C GLY A 12 2.36 -14.24 8.09
N THR A 13 2.20 -12.99 8.54
CA THR A 13 1.63 -11.91 7.72
C THR A 13 2.54 -11.59 6.52
N LYS A 14 3.85 -11.45 6.76
CA LYS A 14 4.85 -11.23 5.71
C LYS A 14 4.83 -12.35 4.67
N ASP A 15 4.77 -13.61 5.12
CA ASP A 15 4.72 -14.79 4.24
C ASP A 15 3.46 -14.83 3.37
N ILE A 16 2.30 -14.40 3.91
CA ILE A 16 1.06 -14.27 3.14
C ILE A 16 1.22 -13.24 2.02
N LEU A 17 1.81 -12.09 2.33
CA LEU A 17 2.02 -11.01 1.36
C LEU A 17 3.00 -11.42 0.27
N LYS A 18 4.13 -12.05 0.61
CA LYS A 18 5.09 -12.57 -0.39
C LYS A 18 4.45 -13.47 -1.44
N ARG A 19 3.48 -14.31 -1.06
CA ARG A 19 2.77 -15.20 -2.01
C ARG A 19 1.81 -14.46 -2.93
N ARG A 20 1.39 -13.26 -2.55
CA ARG A 20 0.41 -12.43 -3.27
C ARG A 20 1.08 -11.34 -4.10
N MET A 21 2.28 -10.91 -3.69
CA MET A 21 3.15 -10.04 -4.45
C MET A 21 3.72 -10.84 -5.62
N GLY A 22 3.64 -10.30 -6.84
CA GLY A 22 4.06 -11.02 -8.04
C GLY A 22 5.56 -11.36 -8.04
N GLY A 23 5.98 -12.23 -8.97
CA GLY A 23 7.36 -12.76 -9.00
C GLY A 23 8.49 -11.76 -9.25
N ASN A 24 8.19 -10.50 -9.60
CA ASN A 24 9.17 -9.42 -9.85
C ASN A 24 9.21 -8.37 -8.73
N CYS A 25 8.66 -8.69 -7.56
CA CYS A 25 8.64 -7.78 -6.41
C CYS A 25 10.07 -7.41 -5.99
N LYS A 26 10.37 -6.11 -5.95
CA LYS A 26 11.68 -5.57 -5.51
C LYS A 26 11.68 -5.21 -4.02
N THR A 27 10.53 -5.30 -3.37
CA THR A 27 10.37 -4.91 -1.97
C THR A 27 10.99 -5.92 -1.02
N ASP A 28 11.90 -5.44 -0.17
CA ASP A 28 12.41 -6.20 0.95
C ASP A 28 11.40 -6.20 2.11
N LEU A 29 10.48 -7.17 2.10
CA LEU A 29 9.48 -7.32 3.16
C LEU A 29 10.09 -7.62 4.54
N GLU A 30 11.29 -8.18 4.60
CA GLU A 30 11.91 -8.51 5.89
C GLU A 30 12.32 -7.24 6.64
N SER A 31 12.78 -6.23 5.90
CA SER A 31 13.16 -4.91 6.44
C SER A 31 11.98 -4.00 6.83
N ALA A 32 10.75 -4.32 6.41
CA ALA A 32 9.60 -3.48 6.69
C ALA A 32 9.14 -3.57 8.16
N ASP A 33 9.13 -2.42 8.86
CA ASP A 33 8.59 -2.26 10.22
C ASP A 33 7.08 -2.03 10.20
N ALA A 34 6.54 -1.48 9.12
CA ALA A 34 5.12 -1.25 8.94
C ALA A 34 4.66 -1.54 7.52
N ILE A 35 3.37 -1.86 7.39
CA ILE A 35 2.70 -2.13 6.12
C ILE A 35 1.40 -1.34 6.09
N GLY A 36 1.30 -0.41 5.15
CA GLY A 36 0.06 0.25 4.77
C GLY A 36 -0.68 -0.61 3.75
N LEU A 37 -1.97 -0.84 3.96
CA LEU A 37 -2.84 -1.54 3.02
C LEU A 37 -3.94 -0.58 2.57
N ILE A 38 -4.07 -0.42 1.26
CA ILE A 38 -5.07 0.46 0.65
C ILE A 38 -5.87 -0.34 -0.37
N GLN A 39 -7.19 -0.33 -0.22
CA GLN A 39 -8.09 -0.97 -1.17
C GLN A 39 -9.07 0.04 -1.76
N GLY A 40 -9.26 0.00 -3.07
CA GLY A 40 -10.17 0.92 -3.76
C GLY A 40 -10.33 0.59 -5.24
N LYS A 41 -10.97 1.51 -5.97
CA LYS A 41 -11.15 1.35 -7.42
C LYS A 41 -9.80 1.39 -8.12
N LEU A 42 -9.67 0.69 -9.26
CA LEU A 42 -8.42 0.65 -10.03
C LEU A 42 -7.85 2.05 -10.29
N ILE A 43 -8.67 3.01 -10.73
CA ILE A 43 -8.23 4.39 -10.99
C ILE A 43 -7.69 5.08 -9.73
N ASP A 44 -8.39 4.93 -8.61
CA ASP A 44 -7.98 5.50 -7.32
C ASP A 44 -6.66 4.89 -6.84
N MET A 45 -6.45 3.59 -7.09
CA MET A 45 -5.23 2.90 -6.69
C MET A 45 -4.03 3.31 -7.54
N ILE A 46 -4.18 3.49 -8.86
CA ILE A 46 -3.09 4.02 -9.69
C ILE A 46 -2.68 5.43 -9.22
N TYR A 47 -3.66 6.27 -8.88
CA TYR A 47 -3.38 7.60 -8.32
C TYR A 47 -2.71 7.53 -6.93
N ALA A 48 -3.21 6.68 -6.04
CA ALA A 48 -2.63 6.48 -4.70
C ALA A 48 -1.20 5.91 -4.76
N ALA A 49 -0.92 5.01 -5.71
CA ALA A 49 0.41 4.44 -5.92
C ALA A 49 1.43 5.53 -6.29
N ASP A 50 1.08 6.43 -7.21
CA ASP A 50 1.96 7.53 -7.62
C ASP A 50 2.25 8.52 -6.47
N ILE A 51 1.26 8.78 -5.61
CA ILE A 51 1.48 9.59 -4.39
C ILE A 51 2.43 8.87 -3.44
N ALA A 52 2.20 7.58 -3.18
CA ALA A 52 3.00 6.79 -2.26
C ALA A 52 4.45 6.61 -2.74
N GLU A 53 4.68 6.31 -4.02
CA GLU A 53 6.02 6.15 -4.60
C GLU A 53 6.88 7.42 -4.53
N LYS A 54 6.25 8.60 -4.42
CA LYS A 54 6.96 9.88 -4.23
C LYS A 54 7.37 10.11 -2.77
N ALA A 55 6.80 9.36 -1.83
CA ALA A 55 7.18 9.45 -0.43
C ALA A 55 8.53 8.75 -0.20
N VAL A 56 9.42 9.42 0.53
CA VAL A 56 10.73 8.87 0.87
C VAL A 56 10.57 7.72 1.86
N GLY A 57 11.32 6.63 1.67
CA GLY A 57 11.39 5.54 2.64
C GLY A 57 10.27 4.50 2.56
N VAL A 58 9.46 4.53 1.50
CA VAL A 58 8.45 3.50 1.23
C VAL A 58 8.65 2.84 -0.13
N THR A 59 8.16 1.61 -0.27
CA THR A 59 7.96 0.94 -1.56
C THR A 59 6.49 0.55 -1.71
N VAL A 60 6.00 0.54 -2.95
CA VAL A 60 4.59 0.22 -3.24
C VAL A 60 4.51 -1.03 -4.10
N GLU A 61 3.64 -1.96 -3.72
CA GLU A 61 3.43 -3.21 -4.46
C GLU A 61 1.94 -3.53 -4.61
N ASP A 62 1.58 -4.02 -5.79
CA ASP A 62 0.25 -4.57 -6.04
C ASP A 62 0.12 -5.95 -5.40
N ILE A 63 -0.88 -6.10 -4.53
CA ILE A 63 -1.17 -7.35 -3.82
C ILE A 63 -2.27 -8.09 -4.58
N ARG A 64 -1.86 -9.13 -5.31
CA ARG A 64 -2.78 -9.91 -6.13
C ARG A 64 -3.70 -10.77 -5.25
N GLY A 65 -4.98 -10.74 -5.58
CA GLY A 65 -6.01 -11.57 -4.98
C GLY A 65 -7.18 -11.74 -5.94
N THR A 66 -8.18 -12.51 -5.51
CA THR A 66 -9.44 -12.68 -6.25
C THR A 66 -10.37 -11.48 -6.04
N CYS A 67 -9.83 -10.26 -6.07
CA CYS A 67 -10.62 -9.04 -5.95
C CYS A 67 -11.53 -8.88 -7.19
N PRO A 68 -12.69 -8.22 -7.06
CA PRO A 68 -13.47 -7.79 -8.22
C PRO A 68 -12.59 -7.05 -9.24
N GLN A 69 -12.84 -7.18 -10.54
CA GLN A 69 -11.98 -6.62 -11.61
C GLN A 69 -11.68 -5.12 -11.46
N HIS A 70 -12.56 -4.35 -10.80
CA HIS A 70 -12.41 -2.93 -10.60
C HIS A 70 -11.81 -2.55 -9.24
N MET A 71 -11.45 -3.51 -8.38
CA MET A 71 -10.90 -3.28 -7.04
C MET A 71 -9.47 -3.80 -6.95
N VAL A 72 -8.56 -2.94 -6.50
CA VAL A 72 -7.13 -3.27 -6.33
C VAL A 72 -6.72 -3.05 -4.87
N LEU A 73 -5.78 -3.87 -4.40
CA LEU A 73 -5.17 -3.75 -3.08
C LEU A 73 -3.69 -3.41 -3.26
N LEU A 74 -3.26 -2.28 -2.72
CA LEU A 74 -1.86 -1.88 -2.66
C LEU A 74 -1.29 -2.14 -1.27
N GLY A 75 -0.05 -2.58 -1.24
CA GLY A 75 0.80 -2.59 -0.06
C GLY A 75 1.84 -1.48 -0.13
N ILE A 76 1.99 -0.72 0.95
CA ILE A 76 3.03 0.30 1.13
C ILE A 76 3.92 -0.18 2.28
N PHE A 77 5.21 -0.37 2.01
CA PHE A 77 6.15 -0.99 2.94
C PHE A 77 7.25 -0.01 3.32
N GLY A 78 7.62 0.06 4.59
CA GLY A 78 8.68 0.94 5.06
C GLY A 78 8.78 0.96 6.59
N ASP A 79 9.45 1.98 7.11
CA ASP A 79 9.38 2.27 8.54
C ASP A 79 7.98 2.80 8.93
N THR A 80 7.66 2.78 10.22
CA THR A 80 6.32 3.18 10.70
C THR A 80 5.97 4.62 10.33
N SER A 81 6.90 5.56 10.49
CA SER A 81 6.65 6.98 10.22
C SER A 81 6.48 7.28 8.73
N SER A 82 7.28 6.65 7.88
CA SER A 82 7.22 6.80 6.42
C SER A 82 5.91 6.26 5.87
N VAL A 83 5.47 5.09 6.36
CA VAL A 83 4.18 4.50 5.98
C VAL A 83 3.00 5.35 6.45
N GLU A 84 3.01 5.83 7.70
CA GLU A 84 1.94 6.72 8.20
C GLU A 84 1.84 8.01 7.39
N SER A 85 2.98 8.64 7.10
CA SER A 85 3.06 9.88 6.32
C SER A 85 2.49 9.68 4.91
N ALA A 86 2.89 8.59 4.23
CA ALA A 86 2.37 8.25 2.91
C ALA A 86 0.85 8.02 2.92
N LEU A 87 0.32 7.29 3.91
CA LEU A 87 -1.12 7.04 4.04
C LEU A 87 -1.90 8.33 4.29
N ASP A 88 -1.37 9.25 5.10
CA ASP A 88 -2.03 10.52 5.40
C ASP A 88 -2.02 11.48 4.20
N GLU A 89 -0.94 11.50 3.42
CA GLU A 89 -0.88 12.25 2.17
C GLU A 89 -1.92 11.76 1.16
N ILE A 90 -2.06 10.44 0.99
CA ILE A 90 -3.09 9.85 0.12
C ILE A 90 -4.50 10.23 0.59
N LYS A 91 -4.78 10.14 1.90
CA LYS A 91 -6.08 10.55 2.45
C LYS A 91 -6.36 12.03 2.20
N LEU A 92 -5.35 12.89 2.32
CA LEU A 92 -5.48 14.32 2.07
C LEU A 92 -5.80 14.59 0.60
N LYS A 93 -5.01 14.03 -0.33
CA LYS A 93 -5.21 14.19 -1.77
C LYS A 93 -6.56 13.66 -2.25
N MET A 94 -7.00 12.52 -1.71
CA MET A 94 -8.29 11.94 -2.08
C MET A 94 -9.49 12.73 -1.54
N LYS A 95 -9.34 13.47 -0.44
CA LYS A 95 -10.34 14.44 0.00
C LYS A 95 -10.41 15.67 -0.90
N GLU A 96 -9.30 16.07 -1.53
CA GLU A 96 -9.27 17.15 -2.52
C GLU A 96 -9.98 16.74 -3.81
N VAL A 97 -9.72 15.52 -4.32
CA VAL A 97 -10.35 14.99 -5.54
C VAL A 97 -11.87 14.89 -5.42
N ASN A 98 -12.40 14.43 -4.27
CA ASN A 98 -13.85 14.30 -4.08
C ASN A 98 -14.61 15.65 -3.99
N LYS A 99 -13.90 16.79 -4.03
CA LYS A 99 -14.49 18.13 -4.07
C LYS A 99 -14.59 18.69 -5.50
N LEU A 100 -13.97 18.03 -6.48
CA LEU A 100 -14.08 18.35 -7.90
C LEU A 100 -15.34 17.71 -8.50
#